data_AF-A0A7G1I5T6-F1
#
_entry.id   AF-A0A7G1I5T6-F1
#
_cell.length_a   1.000
_cell.length_b   1.000
_cell.length_c   1.000
_cell.angle_alpha   90.00
_cell.angle_beta   90.00
_cell.angle_gamma   90.00
#
_symmetry.space_group_name_H-M   'P 1'
#
loop_
_entity.id
_entity.type
_entity.pdbx_description
1 polymer ?
#
loop_
_entity_poly.entity_id
_entity_poly.type
_entity_poly.pdbx_seq_one_letter_code
_entity_poly.pdbx_strand_id
1 'polypeptide(L)'
;MGRRRADRRRGRDPRDLDGIYLRNTENPLHPAFKTYHPFDGDGMVHVVGFRDGKSFYRNRFVQTEGFLAENEAGGPLWPGLAEPVQFAKRDTGWGLAR
;
A
#
# COMPACT_ATOMS: atom_id res chain seq x y z
N MET A 1 -16.36 -13.77 11.80
CA MET A 1 -16.01 -12.94 12.98
C MET A 1 -15.86 -11.49 12.52
N GLY A 2 -16.87 -10.66 12.80
CA GLY A 2 -17.14 -9.42 12.06
C GLY A 2 -16.21 -8.26 12.42
N ARG A 3 -15.51 -7.71 11.43
CA ARG A 3 -14.96 -6.35 11.51
C ARG A 3 -16.00 -5.37 10.97
N ARG A 4 -16.95 -4.95 11.81
CA ARG A 4 -17.70 -3.72 11.56
C ARG A 4 -16.92 -2.58 12.22
N ARG A 5 -16.54 -1.55 11.46
CA ARG A 5 -16.60 -0.14 11.88
C ARG A 5 -16.10 0.80 10.76
N ALA A 6 -17.01 1.63 10.29
CA ALA A 6 -16.78 2.99 9.84
C ALA A 6 -18.12 3.73 9.98
N ASP A 7 -18.45 4.16 11.20
CA ASP A 7 -19.75 4.78 11.53
C ASP A 7 -19.62 6.27 11.91
N ARG A 8 -18.54 6.91 11.48
CA ARG A 8 -18.34 8.34 11.74
C ARG A 8 -18.27 9.10 10.43
N ARG A 9 -19.43 9.64 10.04
CA ARG A 9 -19.60 10.57 8.92
C ARG A 9 -20.31 11.82 9.45
N ARG A 10 -20.01 12.97 8.87
CA ARG A 10 -20.80 14.19 9.04
C ARG A 10 -21.55 14.43 7.74
N GLY A 11 -22.85 14.69 7.82
CA GLY A 11 -23.71 14.79 6.62
C GLY A 11 -24.18 13.43 6.09
N ARG A 12 -24.67 13.41 4.85
CA ARG A 12 -25.31 12.25 4.21
C ARG A 12 -24.62 11.96 2.87
N ASP A 13 -24.31 10.70 2.59
CA ASP A 13 -23.80 10.30 1.28
C ASP A 13 -24.90 10.54 0.22
N PRO A 14 -24.58 11.11 -0.96
CA PRO A 14 -25.52 11.27 -2.06
C PRO A 14 -26.08 9.91 -2.50
N ARG A 15 -27.38 9.86 -2.80
CA ARG A 15 -28.06 8.60 -3.20
C ARG A 15 -27.83 8.22 -4.66
N ASP A 16 -27.43 9.20 -5.47
CA ASP A 16 -27.14 9.10 -6.90
C ASP A 16 -25.68 8.68 -7.18
N LEU A 17 -24.82 8.60 -6.16
CA LEU A 17 -23.50 7.98 -6.30
C LEU A 17 -23.60 6.46 -6.21
N ASP A 18 -23.27 5.80 -7.31
CA ASP A 18 -23.14 4.35 -7.42
C ASP A 18 -21.84 4.02 -8.15
N GLY A 19 -20.84 3.55 -7.41
CA GLY A 19 -19.53 3.26 -7.99
C GLY A 19 -18.40 3.15 -6.97
N ILE A 20 -17.17 3.15 -7.47
CA ILE A 20 -15.96 3.01 -6.67
C ILE A 20 -14.96 4.14 -6.99
N TYR A 21 -14.34 4.66 -5.94
CA TYR A 21 -13.15 5.48 -6.02
C TYR A 21 -11.93 4.65 -5.63
N LEU A 22 -10.92 4.63 -6.48
CA LEU A 22 -9.67 3.91 -6.28
C LEU A 22 -8.50 4.90 -6.21
N ARG A 23 -7.59 4.67 -5.26
CA ARG A 23 -6.34 5.42 -5.14
C ARG A 23 -5.20 4.47 -4.79
N ASN A 24 -4.06 4.60 -5.45
CA ASN A 24 -2.80 3.96 -5.04
C ASN A 24 -2.00 4.89 -4.12
N THR A 25 -1.29 4.33 -3.16
CA THR A 25 -0.31 5.04 -2.31
C THR A 25 0.89 4.17 -2.00
N GLU A 26 1.95 4.82 -1.54
CA GLU A 26 3.21 4.25 -1.11
C GLU A 26 3.19 4.07 0.41
N ASN A 27 2.91 2.86 0.86
CA ASN A 27 2.74 2.50 2.27
C ASN A 27 3.81 1.47 2.66
N PRO A 28 4.91 1.87 3.33
CA PRO A 28 5.96 0.92 3.69
C PRO A 28 5.44 -0.10 4.72
N LEU A 29 5.45 -1.40 4.39
CA LEU A 29 5.20 -2.47 5.35
C LEU A 29 6.44 -2.70 6.23
N HIS A 30 7.62 -2.67 5.60
CA HIS A 30 8.91 -2.79 6.27
C HIS A 30 9.62 -1.42 6.32
N PRO A 31 10.43 -1.16 7.36
CA PRO A 31 11.24 0.05 7.39
C PRO A 31 12.33 0.00 6.31
N ALA A 32 12.70 1.17 5.79
CA ALA A 32 13.91 1.33 4.96
C ALA A 32 15.17 0.94 5.77
N PHE A 33 16.29 0.67 5.09
CA PHE A 33 17.54 0.32 5.78
C PHE A 33 18.04 1.44 6.71
N LYS A 34 17.91 2.68 6.26
CA LYS A 34 18.40 3.89 6.92
C LYS A 34 17.59 5.13 6.58
N THR A 35 17.24 5.38 5.31
CA THR A 35 16.58 6.63 4.88
C THR A 35 15.42 6.32 3.96
N TYR A 36 14.22 6.72 4.39
CA TYR A 36 12.98 6.51 3.64
C TYR A 36 12.70 7.67 2.69
N HIS A 37 12.49 7.41 1.40
CA HIS A 37 11.90 8.36 0.47
C HIS A 37 10.37 8.17 0.44
N PRO A 38 9.54 9.24 0.36
CA PRO A 38 8.08 9.12 0.32
C PRO A 38 7.50 8.25 -0.81
N PHE A 39 8.30 7.96 -1.85
CA PHE A 39 7.91 7.09 -2.97
C PHE A 39 8.39 5.64 -2.84
N ASP A 40 9.09 5.26 -1.77
CA ASP A 40 9.66 3.92 -1.58
C ASP A 40 8.67 2.91 -0.98
N GLY A 41 7.54 3.37 -0.43
CA GLY A 41 6.59 2.51 0.26
C GLY A 41 5.88 1.52 -0.67
N ASP A 42 5.51 0.36 -0.13
CA ASP A 42 4.77 -0.66 -0.87
C ASP A 42 3.44 -0.12 -1.40
N GLY A 43 3.11 -0.47 -2.65
CA GLY A 43 1.84 -0.06 -3.25
C GLY A 43 0.65 -0.56 -2.43
N MET A 44 -0.26 0.33 -2.04
CA MET A 44 -1.53 -0.01 -1.41
C MET A 44 -2.68 0.61 -2.18
N VAL A 45 -3.63 -0.23 -2.62
CA VAL A 45 -4.87 0.24 -3.23
C VAL A 45 -5.90 0.49 -2.14
N HIS A 46 -6.41 1.72 -2.12
CA HIS A 46 -7.51 2.17 -1.28
C HIS A 46 -8.80 2.24 -2.11
N VAL A 47 -9.89 1.70 -1.56
CA VAL A 47 -11.21 1.66 -2.19
C VAL A 47 -12.21 2.37 -1.29
N VAL A 48 -12.94 3.32 -1.83
CA VAL A 48 -14.19 3.82 -1.26
C VAL A 48 -15.31 3.50 -2.23
N GLY A 49 -16.27 2.66 -1.83
CA GLY A 49 -17.41 2.29 -2.66
C GLY A 49 -18.69 2.93 -2.17
N PHE A 50 -19.54 3.41 -3.08
CA PHE A 50 -20.81 4.09 -2.82
C PHE A 50 -21.96 3.31 -3.44
N ARG A 51 -23.05 3.12 -2.69
CA ARG A 51 -24.34 2.60 -3.18
C ARG A 51 -25.45 2.91 -2.18
N ASP A 52 -26.61 3.33 -2.67
CA ASP A 52 -27.83 3.58 -1.88
C ASP A 52 -27.64 4.54 -0.70
N GLY A 53 -26.84 5.61 -0.90
CA GLY A 53 -26.53 6.57 0.16
C GLY A 53 -25.72 5.97 1.32
N LYS A 54 -24.99 4.89 1.05
CA LYS A 54 -24.02 4.27 1.96
C LYS A 54 -22.68 4.21 1.26
N SER A 55 -21.61 4.19 2.04
CA SER A 55 -20.32 3.79 1.51
C SER A 55 -19.49 2.99 2.49
N PHE A 56 -18.52 2.27 1.93
CA PHE A 56 -17.58 1.43 2.64
C PHE A 56 -16.16 1.76 2.23
N TYR A 57 -15.21 1.38 3.08
CA TYR A 57 -13.79 1.50 2.79
C TYR A 57 -13.12 0.13 2.89
N ARG A 58 -12.19 -0.15 1.97
CA ARG A 58 -11.30 -1.31 1.98
C ARG A 58 -9.93 -0.91 1.45
N ASN A 59 -8.88 -1.61 1.88
CA ASN A 59 -7.55 -1.48 1.30
C ASN A 59 -6.84 -2.83 1.19
N ARG A 60 -5.90 -2.94 0.25
CA ARG A 60 -5.02 -4.10 0.07
C ARG A 60 -3.67 -3.65 -0.46
N PHE A 61 -2.60 -4.28 0.02
CA PHE A 61 -1.29 -4.17 -0.62
C PHE A 61 -1.33 -4.78 -2.02
N VAL A 62 -0.62 -4.18 -2.96
CA VAL A 62 -0.30 -4.75 -4.26
C VAL A 62 0.77 -5.80 -4.05
N GLN A 63 0.47 -7.04 -4.43
CA GLN A 63 1.37 -8.17 -4.26
C GLN A 63 2.42 -8.21 -5.38
N THR A 64 3.31 -7.21 -5.41
CA THR A 64 4.48 -7.23 -6.30
C THR A 64 5.43 -8.34 -5.88
N GLU A 65 6.31 -8.77 -6.79
CA GLU A 65 7.34 -9.77 -6.45
C GLU A 65 8.27 -9.26 -5.33
N GLY A 66 8.61 -7.97 -5.33
CA GLY A 66 9.37 -7.33 -4.27
C GLY A 66 8.67 -7.41 -2.91
N PHE A 67 7.40 -6.99 -2.85
CA PHE A 67 6.59 -7.03 -1.63
C PHE A 67 6.50 -8.44 -1.04
N LEU A 68 6.24 -9.44 -1.90
CA LEU A 68 6.13 -10.84 -1.46
C LEU A 68 7.47 -11.36 -0.92
N ALA A 69 8.58 -11.07 -1.59
CA ALA A 69 9.91 -11.50 -1.17
C ALA A 69 10.34 -10.86 0.15
N GLU A 70 10.08 -9.57 0.34
CA GLU A 70 10.41 -8.87 1.60
C GLU A 70 9.54 -9.33 2.76
N ASN A 71 8.26 -9.63 2.51
CA ASN A 71 7.38 -10.19 3.53
C ASN A 71 7.77 -11.64 3.91
N GLU A 72 8.25 -12.44 2.96
CA GLU A 72 8.84 -13.76 3.25
C GLU A 72 10.13 -13.63 4.07
N ALA A 73 10.99 -12.66 3.74
CA ALA A 73 12.24 -12.38 4.46
C ALA A 73 12.04 -11.66 5.81
N GLY A 74 10.85 -11.10 6.06
CA GLY A 74 10.53 -10.34 7.27
C GLY A 74 11.15 -8.94 7.33
N GLY A 75 11.57 -8.36 6.20
CA GLY A 75 12.25 -7.06 6.16
C GLY A 75 12.76 -6.68 4.77
N PRO A 76 13.34 -5.48 4.61
CA PRO A 76 13.78 -4.99 3.32
C PRO A 76 14.92 -5.86 2.76
N LEU A 77 14.84 -6.13 1.47
CA LEU A 77 15.84 -6.83 0.67
C LEU A 77 16.56 -5.88 -0.29
N TRP A 78 15.87 -4.84 -0.77
CA TRP A 78 16.44 -3.85 -1.69
C TRP A 78 16.37 -2.44 -1.11
N PRO A 79 17.37 -1.59 -1.41
CA PRO A 79 17.41 -0.21 -0.91
C PRO A 79 16.38 0.66 -1.61
N GLY A 80 15.89 1.67 -0.88
CA GLY A 80 15.01 2.71 -1.43
C GLY A 80 15.76 3.72 -2.32
N LEU A 81 15.02 4.64 -2.96
CA LEU A 81 15.56 5.64 -3.88
C LEU A 81 16.63 6.55 -3.26
N ALA A 82 16.55 6.77 -1.95
CA ALA A 82 17.47 7.63 -1.20
C ALA A 82 18.67 6.86 -0.60
N GLU A 83 18.84 5.57 -0.92
CA GLU A 83 19.81 4.69 -0.28
C GLU A 83 20.86 4.15 -1.27
N PRO A 84 22.10 3.89 -0.83
CA PRO A 84 23.12 3.30 -1.68
C PRO A 84 22.75 1.87 -2.10
N VAL A 85 23.00 1.55 -3.37
CA VAL A 85 22.73 0.22 -3.95
C VAL A 85 23.45 -0.92 -3.24
N GLN A 86 24.56 -0.62 -2.57
CA GLN A 86 25.37 -1.56 -1.80
C GLN A 86 24.67 -2.07 -0.53
N PHE A 87 23.55 -1.45 -0.12
CA PHE A 87 22.74 -1.95 1.00
C PHE A 87 21.84 -3.14 0.60
N ALA A 88 21.71 -3.42 -0.70
CA ALA A 88 20.91 -4.55 -1.16
C ALA A 88 21.42 -5.87 -0.57
N LYS A 89 20.50 -6.64 -0.01
CA LYS A 89 20.74 -8.02 0.45
C LYS A 89 20.59 -9.04 -0.67
N ARG A 90 20.00 -8.62 -1.79
CA ARG A 90 19.82 -9.42 -3.00
C ARG A 90 20.29 -8.64 -4.22
N ASP A 91 21.02 -9.32 -5.10
CA ASP A 91 21.65 -8.77 -6.30
C ASP A 91 20.77 -8.85 -7.56
N THR A 92 19.60 -9.47 -7.44
CA THR A 92 18.64 -9.72 -8.52
C THR A 92 17.24 -9.32 -8.08
N GLY A 93 16.37 -8.98 -9.04
CA GLY A 93 14.94 -8.75 -8.79
C GLY A 93 14.54 -7.26 -8.70
N TRP A 94 13.63 -6.95 -7.78
CA TRP A 94 12.89 -5.69 -7.74
C TRP A 94 13.75 -4.55 -7.17
N GLY A 95 14.01 -3.50 -7.96
CA GLY A 95 14.68 -2.28 -7.49
C GLY A 95 16.14 -2.10 -7.96
N LEU A 96 16.87 -3.18 -8.24
CA LEU A 96 18.22 -3.11 -8.84
C LEU A 96 18.48 -4.36 -9.68
N ALA A 97 18.26 -4.25 -11.00
CA ALA A 97 18.77 -5.21 -11.96
C ALA A 97 20.10 -4.66 -12.53
N ARG A 98 21.17 -5.46 -12.42
CA ARG A 98 22.24 -5.45 -13.41
C ARG A 98 22.00 -6.57 -14.40
#